data_AF-A0A1Y1XH88-F1
#
_entry.id   AF-A0A1Y1XH88-F1
#
_cell.length_a   1.000
_cell.length_b   1.000
_cell.length_c   1.000
_cell.angle_alpha   90.00
_cell.angle_beta   90.00
_cell.angle_gamma   90.00
#
_symmetry.space_group_name_H-M   'P 1'
#
loop_
_entity.id
_entity.type
_entity.pdbx_description
1 polymer ?
#
loop_
_entity_poly.entity_id
_entity_poly.type
_entity_poly.pdbx_seq_one_letter_code
_entity_poly.pdbx_strand_id
1 'polypeptide(L)'
;MGNVVSNANEKGVGIKVPTEPIEIPEDDEDILNHPPSETLLSFWKSIAPGSLNDYIPVYIDKPYKLVLFDDNEMYEGYENYDLIKGCLSYRVLTIWDATDGHINFYELLTGENAGKLAALSYGNLKAYIGKTLDELIEVAEKFEWKDEEEDMLTLFKEVFGDF
;
A
#
# COMPACT_ATOMS: atom_id res chain seq x y z
N MET A 1 -22.60 5.21 -1.58
CA MET A 1 -21.14 5.33 -1.67
C MET A 1 -20.69 4.48 -2.85
N GLY A 2 -20.02 5.10 -3.83
CA GLY A 2 -19.42 4.38 -4.94
C GLY A 2 -18.09 3.79 -4.48
N ASN A 3 -17.82 2.53 -4.81
CA ASN A 3 -16.53 1.87 -4.54
C ASN A 3 -15.43 2.57 -5.37
N VAL A 4 -14.24 2.78 -4.80
CA VAL A 4 -13.03 3.34 -5.47
C VAL A 4 -12.85 2.83 -6.90
N VAL A 5 -13.02 1.53 -7.11
CA VAL A 5 -12.90 0.86 -8.41
C VAL A 5 -13.93 1.36 -9.42
N SER A 6 -15.17 1.60 -8.98
CA SER A 6 -16.23 2.14 -9.86
C SER A 6 -15.93 3.57 -10.25
N ASN A 7 -15.53 4.41 -9.28
CA ASN A 7 -15.22 5.82 -9.52
C ASN A 7 -14.01 5.96 -10.47
N ALA A 8 -12.97 5.16 -10.27
CA ALA A 8 -11.78 5.14 -11.11
C ALA A 8 -12.09 4.66 -12.54
N ASN A 9 -12.82 3.54 -12.69
CA ASN A 9 -13.14 2.99 -14.01
C ASN A 9 -14.04 3.93 -14.84
N GLU A 10 -14.98 4.64 -14.22
CA GLU A 10 -15.81 5.65 -14.90
C GLU A 10 -14.99 6.81 -15.51
N LYS A 11 -13.76 7.01 -15.03
CA LYS A 11 -12.84 8.06 -15.47
C LYS A 11 -11.70 7.56 -16.35
N GLY A 12 -11.70 6.26 -16.68
CA GLY A 12 -10.68 5.65 -17.54
C GLY A 12 -9.42 5.19 -16.79
N VAL A 13 -9.40 5.26 -15.45
CA VAL A 13 -8.32 4.73 -14.62
C VAL A 13 -8.50 3.21 -14.48
N GLY A 14 -7.53 2.46 -14.99
CA GLY A 14 -7.59 1.00 -15.14
C GLY A 14 -7.35 0.22 -13.85
N ILE A 15 -8.21 0.37 -12.85
CA ILE A 15 -8.17 -0.46 -11.64
C ILE A 15 -8.88 -1.79 -11.91
N LYS A 16 -8.11 -2.88 -11.89
CA LYS A 16 -8.64 -4.23 -12.07
C LYS A 16 -9.17 -4.78 -10.75
N VAL A 17 -10.06 -5.75 -10.86
CA VAL A 17 -10.50 -6.60 -9.74
C VAL A 17 -9.85 -7.98 -9.84
N PRO A 18 -9.58 -8.68 -8.73
CA PRO A 18 -9.04 -10.03 -8.76
C PRO A 18 -9.97 -10.98 -9.52
N THR A 19 -9.40 -11.82 -10.39
CA THR A 19 -10.16 -12.84 -11.13
C THR A 19 -10.33 -14.13 -10.34
N GLU A 20 -9.52 -14.34 -9.32
CA GLU A 20 -9.54 -15.50 -8.44
C GLU A 20 -9.77 -15.05 -6.99
N PRO A 21 -10.56 -15.80 -6.21
CA PRO A 21 -10.75 -15.51 -4.79
C PRO A 21 -9.44 -15.70 -4.03
N ILE A 22 -9.23 -14.84 -3.04
CA ILE A 22 -8.05 -14.90 -2.18
C ILE A 22 -8.34 -15.85 -1.03
N GLU A 23 -7.61 -16.96 -1.00
CA GLU A 23 -7.73 -17.99 0.03
C GLU A 23 -6.78 -17.69 1.19
N ILE A 24 -7.27 -17.81 2.42
CA ILE A 24 -6.45 -17.69 3.63
C ILE A 24 -5.67 -18.99 3.78
N PRO A 25 -4.34 -18.96 3.94
CA PRO A 25 -3.57 -20.15 4.29
C PRO A 25 -4.03 -20.70 5.65
N GLU A 26 -4.58 -21.91 5.69
CA GLU A 26 -5.15 -22.49 6.92
C GLU A 26 -4.09 -23.00 7.90
N ASP A 27 -2.88 -23.32 7.42
CA ASP A 27 -1.82 -24.00 8.19
C ASP A 27 -0.53 -23.17 8.35
N ASP A 28 -0.56 -21.87 8.04
CA ASP A 28 0.61 -20.99 8.16
C ASP A 28 0.66 -20.36 9.56
N GLU A 29 1.54 -20.87 10.42
CA GLU A 29 1.68 -20.41 11.81
C GLU A 29 1.97 -18.91 11.93
N ASP A 30 2.73 -18.33 11.00
CA ASP A 30 3.06 -16.90 11.07
C ASP A 30 1.82 -16.05 10.78
N ILE A 31 1.01 -16.44 9.78
CA ILE A 31 -0.26 -15.77 9.47
C ILE A 31 -1.28 -15.94 10.60
N LEU A 32 -1.34 -17.13 11.22
CA LEU A 32 -2.24 -17.39 12.36
C LEU A 32 -1.89 -16.53 13.58
N ASN A 33 -0.60 -16.30 13.83
CA ASN A 33 -0.12 -15.47 14.94
C ASN A 33 -0.21 -13.97 14.63
N HIS A 34 -0.18 -13.59 13.35
CA HIS A 34 -0.20 -12.21 12.89
C HIS A 34 -1.24 -12.01 11.77
N PRO A 35 -2.54 -12.18 12.05
CA PRO A 35 -3.56 -12.12 11.01
C PRO A 35 -3.60 -10.71 10.36
N PRO A 36 -3.84 -10.62 9.04
CA PRO A 36 -4.01 -9.33 8.37
C PRO A 36 -5.27 -8.62 8.88
N SER A 37 -5.31 -7.30 8.75
CA SER A 37 -6.52 -6.56 9.09
C SER A 37 -7.69 -6.93 8.17
N GLU A 38 -8.92 -6.81 8.68
CA GLU A 38 -10.13 -7.00 7.86
C GLU A 38 -10.16 -6.05 6.66
N THR A 39 -9.66 -4.83 6.84
CA THR A 39 -9.54 -3.84 5.76
C THR A 39 -8.55 -4.31 4.70
N LEU A 40 -7.40 -4.86 5.08
CA LEU A 40 -6.42 -5.40 4.14
C LEU A 40 -6.95 -6.62 3.38
N LEU A 41 -7.67 -7.52 4.07
CA LEU A 41 -8.35 -8.64 3.44
C LEU A 41 -9.40 -8.17 2.43
N SER A 42 -10.21 -7.18 2.80
CA SER A 42 -11.21 -6.57 1.92
C SER A 42 -10.55 -5.90 0.71
N PHE A 43 -9.47 -5.16 0.95
CA PHE A 43 -8.69 -4.49 -0.08
C PHE A 43 -8.14 -5.47 -1.11
N TRP A 44 -7.46 -6.52 -0.66
CA TRP A 44 -6.93 -7.57 -1.53
C TRP A 44 -8.04 -8.25 -2.35
N LYS A 45 -9.21 -8.51 -1.78
CA LYS A 45 -10.35 -9.09 -2.50
C LYS A 45 -10.98 -8.14 -3.52
N SER A 46 -10.75 -6.84 -3.39
CA SER A 46 -11.42 -5.81 -4.19
C SER A 46 -10.55 -5.22 -5.29
N ILE A 47 -9.22 -5.29 -5.16
CA ILE A 47 -8.28 -4.61 -6.05
C ILE A 47 -7.22 -5.60 -6.56
N ALA A 48 -6.98 -5.59 -7.87
CA ALA A 48 -5.93 -6.33 -8.55
C ALA A 48 -4.88 -5.39 -9.15
N PRO A 49 -3.68 -5.91 -9.51
CA PRO A 49 -2.67 -5.13 -10.20
C PRO A 49 -3.22 -4.47 -11.46
N GLY A 50 -2.82 -3.23 -11.69
CA GLY A 50 -3.30 -2.40 -12.77
C GLY A 50 -2.36 -1.25 -13.03
N SER A 51 -2.91 -0.15 -13.52
CA SER A 51 -2.16 1.08 -13.67
C SER A 51 -3.10 2.27 -13.43
N LEU A 52 -2.53 3.33 -12.85
CA LEU A 52 -3.25 4.58 -12.71
C LEU A 52 -3.37 5.26 -14.08
N ASN A 53 -2.30 5.16 -14.88
CA ASN A 53 -2.29 5.53 -16.30
C ASN A 53 -1.31 4.69 -17.10
N ASP A 54 -1.02 5.09 -18.34
CA ASP A 54 -0.11 4.35 -19.22
C ASP A 54 1.32 4.24 -18.68
N TYR A 55 1.70 5.07 -17.70
CA TYR A 55 3.06 5.20 -17.19
C TYR A 55 3.21 4.82 -15.71
N ILE A 56 2.14 4.82 -14.93
CA ILE A 56 2.19 4.59 -13.47
C ILE A 56 1.54 3.24 -13.14
N PRO A 57 2.28 2.12 -13.16
CA PRO A 57 1.73 0.82 -12.79
C PRO A 57 1.60 0.69 -11.27
N VAL A 58 0.51 0.04 -10.87
CA VAL A 58 0.21 -0.29 -9.47
C VAL A 58 0.17 -1.80 -9.35
N TYR A 59 1.02 -2.34 -8.49
CA TYR A 59 1.04 -3.75 -8.14
C TYR A 59 0.42 -3.95 -6.79
N ILE A 60 -0.55 -4.85 -6.72
CA ILE A 60 -1.04 -5.37 -5.44
C ILE A 60 -0.12 -6.52 -5.06
N ASP A 61 0.55 -6.37 -3.91
CA ASP A 61 1.51 -7.36 -3.46
C ASP A 61 0.81 -8.66 -3.06
N LYS A 62 1.55 -9.76 -3.08
CA LYS A 62 0.98 -11.09 -2.80
C LYS A 62 0.35 -11.10 -1.41
N PRO A 63 -0.94 -11.48 -1.29
CA PRO A 63 -1.62 -11.62 -0.01
C PRO A 63 -0.83 -12.52 0.94
N TYR A 64 -0.90 -12.18 2.22
CA TYR A 64 -0.30 -12.92 3.33
C TYR A 64 1.24 -13.06 3.30
N LYS A 65 1.94 -12.29 2.47
CA LYS A 65 3.40 -12.25 2.53
C LYS A 65 3.86 -11.33 3.68
N LEU A 66 4.30 -11.93 4.78
CA LEU A 66 4.93 -11.21 5.88
C LEU A 66 6.31 -10.69 5.48
N VAL A 67 6.63 -9.50 5.99
CA VAL A 67 7.92 -8.84 5.86
C VAL A 67 8.37 -8.37 7.23
N LEU A 68 9.54 -8.82 7.65
CA LEU A 68 10.26 -8.28 8.80
C LEU A 68 11.21 -7.18 8.31
N PHE A 69 11.10 -5.99 8.88
CA PHE A 69 12.06 -4.92 8.66
C PHE A 69 13.29 -5.12 9.55
N ASP A 70 14.19 -6.01 9.15
CA ASP A 70 15.45 -6.26 9.86
C ASP A 70 16.59 -5.34 9.39
N ASP A 71 17.70 -5.31 10.15
CA ASP A 71 18.94 -4.67 9.72
C ASP A 71 19.56 -5.48 8.58
N ASN A 72 19.08 -5.24 7.38
CA ASN A 72 19.67 -5.75 6.15
C ASN A 72 20.14 -4.59 5.27
N GLU A 73 21.10 -4.87 4.38
CA GLU A 73 21.68 -3.87 3.46
C GLU A 73 20.64 -3.25 2.51
N MET A 74 19.44 -3.82 2.43
CA MET A 74 18.38 -3.41 1.51
C MET A 74 17.86 -1.99 1.78
N TYR A 75 17.88 -1.56 3.04
CA TYR A 75 17.35 -0.25 3.46
C TYR A 75 18.43 0.71 3.94
N GLU A 76 19.70 0.40 3.66
CA GLU A 76 20.81 1.30 3.96
C GLU A 76 20.60 2.66 3.25
N GLY A 77 20.71 3.74 4.01
CA GLY A 77 20.53 5.10 3.51
C GLY A 77 19.09 5.61 3.53
N TYR A 78 18.10 4.81 3.94
CA TYR A 78 16.74 5.31 4.11
C TYR A 78 16.63 6.25 5.33
N GLU A 79 16.19 7.48 5.10
CA GLU A 79 15.80 8.41 6.17
C GLU A 79 14.58 7.85 6.92
N ASN A 80 14.59 7.96 8.25
CA ASN A 80 13.52 7.53 9.16
C ASN A 80 13.20 6.02 9.15
N TYR A 81 14.10 5.17 8.61
CA TYR A 81 13.92 3.72 8.64
C TYR A 81 13.80 3.16 10.06
N ASP A 82 14.46 3.78 11.04
CA ASP A 82 14.37 3.41 12.46
C ASP A 82 12.93 3.45 13.01
N LEU A 83 11.99 4.15 12.36
CA LEU A 83 10.58 4.18 12.75
C LEU A 83 9.85 2.85 12.51
N ILE A 84 10.36 2.02 11.61
CA ILE A 84 9.76 0.73 11.20
C ILE A 84 10.67 -0.46 11.46
N LYS A 85 11.93 -0.21 11.81
CA LYS A 85 12.91 -1.25 12.13
C LYS A 85 12.39 -2.19 13.23
N GLY A 86 12.56 -3.48 13.00
CA GLY A 86 12.09 -4.56 13.86
C GLY A 86 10.58 -4.85 13.76
N CYS A 87 9.83 -4.11 12.95
CA CYS A 87 8.39 -4.35 12.79
C CYS A 87 8.12 -5.48 11.80
N LEU A 88 7.15 -6.34 12.13
CA LEU A 88 6.48 -7.21 11.18
C LEU A 88 5.41 -6.42 10.43
N SER A 89 5.24 -6.74 9.16
CA SER A 89 4.28 -6.05 8.29
C SER A 89 3.75 -6.97 7.19
N TYR A 90 2.59 -6.61 6.64
CA TYR A 90 2.16 -7.10 5.34
C TYR A 90 2.43 -6.05 4.29
N ARG A 91 2.97 -6.47 3.14
CA ARG A 91 3.07 -5.58 1.99
C ARG A 91 1.70 -5.44 1.33
N VAL A 92 1.29 -4.20 1.10
CA VAL A 92 -0.06 -3.86 0.60
C VAL A 92 -0.01 -3.70 -0.91
N LEU A 93 0.80 -2.75 -1.38
CA LEU A 93 0.94 -2.41 -2.79
C LEU A 93 2.27 -1.76 -3.08
N THR A 94 2.59 -1.68 -4.37
CA THR A 94 3.74 -0.96 -4.90
C THR A 94 3.30 -0.07 -6.05
N ILE A 95 3.70 1.21 -6.04
CA ILE A 95 3.46 2.17 -7.13
C ILE A 95 4.81 2.49 -7.79
N TRP A 96 4.88 2.43 -9.12
CA TRP A 96 6.09 2.78 -9.87
C TRP A 96 5.93 4.06 -10.66
N ASP A 97 7.01 4.83 -10.81
CA ASP A 97 7.03 6.11 -11.53
C ASP A 97 7.46 6.00 -13.01
N ALA A 98 7.25 4.83 -13.64
CA ALA A 98 7.68 4.46 -15.00
C ALA A 98 9.19 4.28 -15.21
N THR A 99 10.03 4.69 -14.27
CA THR A 99 11.50 4.57 -14.36
C THR A 99 12.02 3.52 -13.40
N ASP A 100 12.87 3.90 -12.46
CA ASP A 100 13.38 3.08 -11.36
C ASP A 100 12.80 3.48 -10.00
N GLY A 101 12.11 4.62 -9.93
CA GLY A 101 11.42 5.07 -8.74
C GLY A 101 10.18 4.25 -8.45
N HIS A 102 10.03 3.89 -7.19
CA HIS A 102 8.86 3.19 -6.71
C HIS A 102 8.62 3.49 -5.23
N ILE A 103 7.37 3.32 -4.81
CA ILE A 103 6.96 3.46 -3.43
C ILE A 103 6.27 2.18 -3.00
N ASN A 104 6.80 1.58 -1.93
CA ASN A 104 6.28 0.35 -1.34
C ASN A 104 5.44 0.67 -0.11
N PHE A 105 4.23 0.14 -0.05
CA PHE A 105 3.29 0.37 1.04
C PHE A 105 3.15 -0.89 1.87
N TYR A 106 3.13 -0.73 3.19
CA TYR A 106 3.07 -1.82 4.15
C TYR A 106 2.08 -1.49 5.26
N GLU A 107 1.30 -2.47 5.71
CA GLU A 107 0.54 -2.37 6.96
C GLU A 107 1.39 -2.96 8.08
N LEU A 108 1.68 -2.16 9.11
CA LEU A 108 2.51 -2.59 10.25
C LEU A 108 1.69 -3.42 11.23
N LEU A 109 2.22 -4.57 11.63
CA LEU A 109 1.54 -5.52 12.53
C LEU A 109 2.03 -5.40 13.97
N THR A 110 3.25 -4.91 14.16
CA THR A 110 3.90 -4.79 15.47
C THR A 110 4.57 -3.43 15.64
N GLY A 111 4.99 -3.11 16.86
CA GLY A 111 5.67 -1.86 17.19
C GLY A 111 4.70 -0.74 17.58
N GLU A 112 5.23 0.47 17.78
CA GLU A 112 4.44 1.63 18.23
C GLU A 112 3.39 2.07 17.19
N ASN A 113 3.66 1.80 15.91
CA ASN A 113 2.81 2.19 14.78
C ASN A 113 1.97 1.04 14.22
N ALA A 114 1.75 -0.04 14.99
CA ALA A 114 0.90 -1.15 14.56
C ALA A 114 -0.50 -0.66 14.11
N GLY A 115 -1.01 -1.22 13.02
CA GLY A 115 -2.25 -0.85 12.34
C GLY A 115 -2.13 0.32 11.36
N LYS A 116 -1.00 1.04 11.34
CA LYS A 116 -0.76 2.13 10.38
C LYS A 116 -0.06 1.65 9.12
N LEU A 117 -0.15 2.46 8.06
CA LEU A 117 0.64 2.29 6.86
C LEU A 117 2.05 2.85 7.03
N ALA A 118 3.02 2.11 6.54
CA ALA A 118 4.36 2.60 6.23
C ALA A 118 4.52 2.71 4.71
N ALA A 119 5.13 3.79 4.23
CA ALA A 119 5.55 3.92 2.85
C ALA A 119 7.07 4.05 2.77
N LEU A 120 7.71 3.27 1.90
CA LEU A 120 9.13 3.37 1.61
C LEU A 120 9.29 3.85 0.17
N SER A 121 9.76 5.08 0.01
CA SER A 121 10.01 5.69 -1.28
C SER A 121 11.46 5.48 -1.69
N TYR A 122 11.68 4.81 -2.82
CA TYR A 122 13.01 4.65 -3.40
C TYR A 122 13.52 5.93 -4.03
N GLY A 123 12.63 6.77 -4.57
CA GLY A 123 13.01 8.01 -5.27
C GLY A 123 13.70 9.04 -4.37
N ASN A 124 13.40 9.04 -3.07
CA ASN A 124 14.07 9.91 -2.09
C ASN A 124 14.62 9.18 -0.85
N LEU A 125 14.68 7.85 -0.90
CA LEU A 125 15.20 6.99 0.17
C LEU A 125 14.64 7.39 1.54
N LYS A 126 13.31 7.43 1.67
CA LYS A 126 12.65 7.84 2.91
C LYS A 126 11.52 6.92 3.29
N ALA A 127 11.44 6.62 4.58
CA ALA A 127 10.33 5.93 5.20
C ALA A 127 9.34 6.94 5.79
N TYR A 128 8.05 6.68 5.59
CA TYR A 128 6.95 7.48 6.10
C TYR A 128 6.04 6.60 6.94
N ILE A 129 5.51 7.15 8.03
CA ILE A 129 4.41 6.56 8.78
C ILE A 129 3.17 7.39 8.50
N GLY A 130 2.14 6.75 7.98
CA GLY A 130 0.89 7.40 7.63
C GLY A 130 -0.27 6.99 8.52
N LYS A 131 -1.46 7.20 7.96
CA LYS A 131 -2.74 6.74 8.48
C LYS A 131 -2.93 5.24 8.31
N THR A 132 -4.07 4.73 8.75
CA THR A 132 -4.49 3.34 8.53
C THR A 132 -4.85 3.09 7.05
N LEU A 133 -4.92 1.81 6.66
CA LEU A 133 -5.39 1.45 5.31
C LEU A 133 -6.84 1.88 5.07
N ASP A 134 -7.68 1.84 6.11
CA ASP A 134 -9.07 2.27 6.04
C ASP A 134 -9.17 3.75 5.69
N GLU A 135 -8.39 4.58 6.38
CA GLU A 135 -8.30 6.02 6.09
C GLU A 135 -7.72 6.31 4.70
N LEU A 136 -6.76 5.50 4.19
CA LEU A 136 -6.28 5.63 2.81
C LEU A 136 -7.42 5.39 1.81
N ILE A 137 -8.24 4.36 2.03
CA ILE A 137 -9.38 4.05 1.18
C ILE A 137 -10.40 5.19 1.24
N GLU A 138 -10.75 5.67 2.44
CA GLU A 138 -11.67 6.80 2.61
C GLU A 138 -11.19 8.08 1.92
N VAL A 139 -9.88 8.34 1.95
CA VAL A 139 -9.27 9.45 1.24
C VAL A 139 -9.42 9.24 -0.26
N ALA A 140 -9.01 8.08 -0.79
CA ALA A 140 -9.11 7.74 -2.21
C ALA A 140 -10.55 7.80 -2.77
N GLU A 141 -11.56 7.47 -1.97
CA GLU A 141 -12.98 7.55 -2.36
C GLU A 141 -13.48 8.98 -2.60
N LYS A 142 -12.80 10.00 -2.04
CA LYS A 142 -13.18 11.41 -2.18
C LYS A 142 -12.65 12.04 -3.47
N PHE A 143 -11.72 11.39 -4.15
CA PHE A 143 -11.12 11.92 -5.37
C PHE A 143 -12.04 11.77 -6.58
N GLU A 144 -12.04 12.80 -7.42
CA GLU A 144 -12.74 12.77 -8.71
C GLU A 144 -11.88 12.15 -9.83
N TRP A 145 -10.60 11.84 -9.54
CA TRP A 145 -9.62 11.23 -10.45
C TRP A 145 -9.55 11.97 -11.80
N LYS A 146 -9.26 13.28 -11.73
CA LYS A 146 -9.23 14.20 -12.88
C LYS A 146 -7.82 14.47 -13.39
N ASP A 147 -6.85 14.54 -12.48
CA ASP A 147 -5.43 14.71 -12.77
C ASP A 147 -4.70 13.68 -11.92
N GLU A 148 -4.34 12.55 -12.54
CA GLU A 148 -3.84 11.38 -11.81
C GLU A 148 -2.55 11.69 -11.05
N GLU A 149 -1.70 12.60 -11.54
CA GLU A 149 -0.46 12.98 -10.84
C GLU A 149 -0.76 13.87 -9.63
N GLU A 150 -1.60 14.89 -9.79
CA GLU A 150 -2.01 15.78 -8.68
C GLU A 150 -2.83 15.03 -7.63
N ASP A 151 -3.75 14.16 -8.07
CA ASP A 151 -4.60 13.33 -7.23
C ASP A 151 -3.74 12.36 -6.41
N MET A 152 -2.72 11.74 -7.03
CA MET A 152 -1.79 10.87 -6.32
C MET A 152 -0.90 11.62 -5.32
N LEU A 153 -0.40 12.79 -5.69
CA LEU A 153 0.37 13.65 -4.79
C LEU A 153 -0.48 14.02 -3.56
N THR A 154 -1.74 14.38 -3.79
CA THR A 154 -2.68 14.78 -2.74
C THR A 154 -3.06 13.59 -1.86
N LEU A 155 -3.37 12.43 -2.45
CA LEU A 155 -3.59 11.19 -1.72
C LEU A 155 -2.40 10.87 -0.80
N PHE A 156 -1.18 10.93 -1.34
CA PHE A 156 0.01 10.65 -0.55
C PHE A 156 0.18 11.65 0.61
N LYS A 157 0.02 12.95 0.37
CA LYS A 157 0.08 13.98 1.42
C LYS A 157 -1.00 13.79 2.48
N GLU A 158 -2.23 13.47 2.09
CA GLU A 158 -3.32 13.27 3.03
C GLU A 158 -3.14 12.02 3.91
N VAL A 159 -2.42 11.00 3.42
CA VAL A 159 -2.17 9.76 4.16
C VAL A 159 -0.88 9.81 4.99
N PHE A 160 0.20 10.36 4.44
CA PHE A 160 1.55 10.31 5.04
C PHE A 160 2.07 11.66 5.54
N GLY A 161 1.33 12.75 5.32
CA GLY A 161 1.72 14.10 5.70
C GLY A 161 2.60 14.79 4.65
N ASP A 162 3.03 16.01 5.00
CA ASP A 162 3.92 16.80 4.15
C ASP A 162 5.33 16.18 4.11
N PHE A 163 5.95 16.23 2.93
CA PHE A 163 7.27 15.68 2.62
C PHE A 163 8.17 16.69 1.92
#